data_AF-A0A5E4UQ65-F1
#
_entry.id   AF-A0A5E4UQ65-F1
#
_cell.length_a   1.000
_cell.length_b   1.000
_cell.length_c   1.000
_cell.angle_alpha   90.00
_cell.angle_beta   90.00
_cell.angle_gamma   90.00
#
_symmetry.space_group_name_H-M   'P 1'
#
loop_
_entity.id
_entity.type
_entity.pdbx_description
1 polymer ?
#
loop_
_entity_poly.entity_id
_entity_poly.type
_entity_poly.pdbx_seq_one_letter_code
_entity_poly.pdbx_strand_id
1 'polypeptide(L)'
;MSTTTNPRKRAIRVEVGTDARSYVSDGQRVTLVPLTIKRRQNRKLLIPPAPDAATATGGFDVPMIKTLGKAFYWKRLIDEGVYPTTADLARALKLEPGWAAEVLRMTMLAPDIVEAIFEGRQPRHLNLHTLRGRQALLPRDWAEQRKVLGFSAPES
;
A
#
# COMPACT_ATOMS: atom_id res chain seq x y z
N MET A 1 -0.56 37.09 10.05
CA MET A 1 -0.44 35.99 11.03
C MET A 1 -1.33 34.85 10.59
N SER A 2 -0.71 33.70 10.36
CA SER A 2 -1.29 32.46 9.84
C SER A 2 -2.05 31.67 10.90
N THR A 3 -3.10 30.94 10.50
CA THR A 3 -3.31 29.53 10.91
C THR A 3 -4.14 28.78 9.88
N THR A 4 -3.53 27.75 9.30
CA THR A 4 -4.09 26.77 8.35
C THR A 4 -4.90 25.69 9.08
N THR A 5 -6.05 25.25 8.54
CA THR A 5 -6.72 24.00 8.98
C THR A 5 -7.03 23.05 7.80
N ASN A 6 -6.16 22.05 7.70
CA ASN A 6 -6.21 20.66 7.20
C ASN A 6 -7.49 20.10 6.49
N PRO A 7 -7.36 19.55 5.25
CA PRO A 7 -8.47 19.05 4.42
C PRO A 7 -8.99 17.62 4.73
N ARG A 8 -8.58 16.95 5.81
CA ARG A 8 -9.05 15.58 6.17
C ARG A 8 -10.50 15.47 6.69
N LYS A 9 -11.31 16.52 6.58
CA LYS A 9 -12.72 16.57 7.06
C LYS A 9 -13.75 16.01 6.06
N ARG A 10 -13.52 14.87 5.40
CA ARG A 10 -14.55 14.28 4.53
C ARG A 10 -14.69 12.78 4.76
N ALA A 11 -15.62 12.41 5.65
CA ALA A 11 -16.63 11.36 5.43
C ALA A 11 -17.38 11.01 6.72
N ILE A 12 -17.74 12.00 7.56
CA ILE A 12 -18.70 11.80 8.63
C ILE A 12 -19.98 12.50 8.19
N ARG A 13 -21.01 11.72 7.82
CA ARG A 13 -22.36 12.24 7.65
C ARG A 13 -23.05 12.14 9.01
N VAL A 14 -23.19 13.29 9.66
CA VAL A 14 -23.92 13.44 10.91
C VAL A 14 -25.38 13.67 10.57
N GLU A 15 -26.26 12.74 10.95
CA GLU A 15 -27.71 12.94 10.94
C GLU A 15 -28.15 13.26 12.37
N VAL A 16 -28.87 14.37 12.53
CA VAL A 16 -29.34 14.86 13.83
C VAL A 16 -30.58 14.05 14.21
N GLY A 17 -30.48 13.25 15.28
CA GLY A 17 -31.64 12.60 15.90
C GLY A 17 -32.54 13.64 16.58
N THR A 18 -33.85 13.41 16.57
CA THR A 18 -34.92 14.37 16.90
C THR A 18 -35.07 14.77 18.38
N ASP A 19 -33.99 14.81 19.17
CA ASP A 19 -34.06 15.35 20.55
C ASP A 19 -32.68 15.81 21.06
N ALA A 20 -32.17 16.91 20.51
CA ALA A 20 -31.05 17.62 21.12
C ALA A 20 -31.52 18.34 22.39
N ARG A 21 -30.85 18.11 23.53
CA ARG A 21 -31.17 18.78 24.81
C ARG A 21 -30.02 19.67 25.23
N SER A 22 -30.32 20.94 25.48
CA SER A 22 -29.37 21.93 25.99
C SER A 22 -29.64 22.20 27.46
N TYR A 23 -28.63 22.09 28.32
CA TYR A 23 -28.72 22.47 29.74
C TYR A 23 -27.48 23.26 30.17
N VAL A 24 -27.61 24.01 31.26
CA VAL A 24 -26.51 24.77 31.87
C VAL A 24 -26.11 24.05 33.15
N SER A 25 -24.84 23.67 33.25
CA SER A 25 -24.27 23.06 34.45
C SER A 25 -23.03 23.88 34.83
N ASP A 26 -23.00 24.35 36.08
CA ASP A 26 -21.89 25.11 36.67
C ASP A 26 -21.41 26.33 35.83
N GLY A 27 -22.36 27.13 35.35
CA GLY A 27 -22.09 28.32 34.52
C GLY A 27 -21.67 28.03 33.08
N GLN A 28 -21.52 26.76 32.70
CA GLN A 28 -21.12 26.36 31.35
C GLN A 28 -22.32 25.79 30.57
N ARG A 29 -22.50 26.25 29.33
CA ARG A 29 -23.54 25.71 28.42
C ARG A 29 -23.09 24.35 27.88
N VAL A 30 -23.88 23.32 28.14
CA VAL A 30 -23.64 21.95 27.68
C VAL A 30 -24.79 21.52 26.76
N THR A 31 -24.46 21.17 25.53
CA THR A 31 -25.43 20.65 24.55
C THR A 31 -25.20 19.16 24.38
N LEU A 32 -26.23 18.37 24.69
CA LEU A 32 -26.21 16.93 24.53
C LEU A 32 -26.94 16.55 23.23
N VAL A 33 -26.18 16.04 22.27
CA VAL A 33 -26.70 15.60 20.96
C VAL A 33 -26.62 14.07 20.92
N PRO A 34 -27.75 13.34 20.88
CA PRO A 34 -27.73 11.90 20.69
C PRO A 34 -27.28 11.59 19.26
N LEU A 35 -26.15 10.89 19.13
CA LEU A 35 -25.59 10.47 17.84
C LEU A 35 -25.67 8.95 17.74
N THR A 36 -26.29 8.44 16.66
CA THR A 36 -26.28 7.01 16.35
C THR A 36 -25.13 6.69 15.41
N ILE A 37 -24.07 6.04 15.92
CA ILE A 37 -22.93 5.63 15.11
C ILE A 37 -23.29 4.36 14.33
N LYS A 38 -23.60 4.50 13.04
CA LYS A 38 -23.73 3.34 12.14
C LYS A 38 -22.35 2.88 11.66
N ARG A 39 -21.84 1.77 12.21
CA ARG A 39 -20.62 1.11 11.71
C ARG A 39 -20.94 0.35 10.41
N ARG A 40 -20.30 0.72 9.30
CA ARG A 40 -20.26 -0.14 8.09
C ARG A 40 -19.52 -1.44 8.46
N GLN A 41 -20.21 -2.57 8.39
CA GLN A 41 -19.63 -3.88 8.71
C GLN A 41 -18.55 -4.24 7.67
N ASN A 42 -17.28 -4.02 7.99
CA ASN A 42 -16.15 -4.72 7.38
C ASN A 42 -15.69 -5.79 8.38
N ARG A 43 -16.49 -6.84 8.56
CA ARG A 43 -16.07 -7.95 9.43
C ARG A 43 -15.06 -8.78 8.64
N LYS A 44 -13.77 -8.52 8.85
CA LYS A 44 -12.72 -9.45 8.43
C LYS A 44 -12.83 -10.68 9.34
N LEU A 45 -13.26 -11.80 8.78
CA LEU A 45 -13.17 -13.11 9.43
C LEU A 45 -11.69 -13.46 9.53
N LEU A 46 -11.13 -13.38 10.74
CA LEU A 46 -9.80 -13.91 11.05
C LEU A 46 -9.96 -15.40 11.32
N ILE A 47 -9.77 -16.22 10.28
CA ILE A 47 -9.67 -17.67 10.44
C ILE A 47 -8.18 -17.95 10.72
N PRO A 48 -7.82 -18.52 11.89
CA PRO A 48 -6.46 -18.98 12.13
C PRO A 48 -6.09 -19.93 11.00
N PRO A 49 -5.01 -19.66 10.28
CA PRO A 49 -4.77 -20.43 9.08
C PRO A 49 -4.26 -21.83 9.51
N ALA A 50 -4.59 -22.86 8.74
CA ALA A 50 -4.17 -24.24 8.99
C ALA A 50 -2.64 -24.32 9.20
N PRO A 51 -2.09 -25.35 9.86
CA PRO A 51 -0.64 -25.46 10.11
C PRO A 51 0.24 -25.26 8.86
N ASP A 52 -0.30 -25.51 7.66
CA ASP A 52 0.39 -25.37 6.37
C ASP A 52 0.28 -23.96 5.76
N ALA A 53 -0.24 -22.98 6.48
CA ALA A 53 -0.53 -21.63 5.98
C ALA A 53 0.68 -20.82 5.50
N ALA A 54 1.89 -21.23 5.89
CA ALA A 54 3.13 -20.57 5.47
C ALA A 54 3.35 -20.71 3.96
N THR A 55 2.82 -21.76 3.32
CA THR A 55 2.87 -21.97 1.86
C THR A 55 1.62 -21.46 1.14
N ALA A 56 0.64 -20.93 1.89
CA ALA A 56 -0.60 -20.46 1.29
C ALA A 56 -0.42 -19.17 0.51
N THR A 57 -1.15 -19.10 -0.59
CA THR A 57 -1.17 -17.98 -1.52
C THR A 57 -1.70 -16.68 -0.89
N GLY A 58 -1.07 -15.56 -1.22
CA GLY A 58 -1.34 -14.22 -0.69
C GLY A 58 -2.60 -13.55 -1.23
N GLY A 59 -3.05 -13.91 -2.43
CA GLY A 59 -4.14 -13.24 -3.12
C GLY A 59 -3.72 -11.89 -3.72
N PHE A 60 -4.63 -11.22 -4.44
CA PHE A 60 -4.30 -9.98 -5.16
C PHE A 60 -3.96 -8.81 -4.22
N ASP A 61 -2.72 -8.32 -4.30
CA ASP A 61 -2.30 -7.06 -3.65
C ASP A 61 -2.31 -5.92 -4.68
N VAL A 62 -3.44 -5.21 -4.74
CA VAL A 62 -3.66 -4.12 -5.71
C VAL A 62 -2.61 -3.00 -5.61
N PRO A 63 -2.23 -2.50 -4.41
CA PRO A 63 -1.10 -1.57 -4.27
C PRO A 63 0.21 -2.08 -4.86
N MET A 64 0.55 -3.35 -4.63
CA MET A 64 1.78 -3.96 -5.14
C MET A 64 1.76 -4.06 -6.66
N ILE A 65 0.66 -4.55 -7.23
CA ILE A 65 0.43 -4.65 -8.68
C ILE A 65 0.56 -3.27 -9.35
N LYS A 66 -0.11 -2.24 -8.79
CA LYS A 66 -0.03 -0.87 -9.32
C LYS A 66 1.40 -0.31 -9.27
N THR A 67 2.16 -0.67 -8.24
CA THR A 67 3.54 -0.18 -8.08
C THR A 67 4.49 -0.87 -9.06
N LEU A 68 4.32 -2.17 -9.31
CA LEU A 68 5.02 -2.86 -10.39
C LEU A 68 4.71 -2.25 -11.76
N GLY A 69 3.43 -1.97 -12.05
CA GLY A 69 3.04 -1.29 -13.28
C GLY A 69 3.75 0.07 -13.46
N LYS A 70 3.85 0.87 -12.38
CA LYS A 70 4.62 2.12 -12.39
C LYS A 70 6.11 1.88 -12.62
N ALA A 71 6.70 0.86 -12.00
CA ALA A 71 8.12 0.55 -12.16
C ALA A 71 8.49 0.31 -13.62
N PHE A 72 7.75 -0.58 -14.31
CA PHE A 72 7.99 -0.87 -15.72
C PHE A 72 7.66 0.32 -16.63
N TYR A 73 6.59 1.06 -16.34
CA TYR A 73 6.26 2.26 -17.10
C TYR A 73 7.34 3.33 -16.98
N TRP A 74 7.84 3.61 -15.79
CA TRP A 74 8.91 4.60 -15.58
C TRP A 74 10.23 4.15 -16.18
N LYS A 75 10.56 2.85 -16.08
CA LYS A 75 11.72 2.29 -16.76
C LYS A 75 11.64 2.53 -18.26
N ARG A 76 10.48 2.27 -18.87
CA ARG A 76 10.24 2.54 -20.29
C ARG A 76 10.44 4.02 -20.64
N LEU A 77 9.92 4.96 -19.84
CA LEU A 77 10.12 6.40 -20.09
C LEU A 77 11.59 6.82 -20.03
N ILE A 78 12.39 6.18 -19.17
CA ILE A 78 13.84 6.41 -19.12
C ILE A 78 14.53 5.78 -20.33
N ASP A 79 14.18 4.53 -20.65
CA ASP A 79 14.77 3.80 -21.79
C ASP A 79 14.44 4.47 -23.14
N GLU A 80 13.26 5.10 -23.26
CA GLU A 80 12.83 5.91 -24.43
C GLU A 80 13.44 7.33 -24.43
N GLY A 81 14.21 7.71 -23.40
CA GLY A 81 14.84 9.02 -23.30
C GLY A 81 13.89 10.18 -22.95
N VAL A 82 12.64 9.90 -22.60
CA VAL A 82 11.68 10.94 -22.13
C VAL A 82 12.19 11.62 -20.87
N TYR A 83 12.82 10.84 -19.98
CA TYR A 83 13.56 11.35 -18.83
C TYR A 83 15.01 10.85 -18.88
N PRO A 84 16.03 11.74 -18.84
CA PRO A 84 17.42 11.32 -18.93
C PRO A 84 17.89 10.45 -17.77
N THR A 85 17.37 10.72 -16.56
CA THR A 85 17.77 10.00 -15.35
C THR A 85 16.57 9.74 -14.43
N THR A 86 16.75 8.81 -13.49
CA THR A 86 15.78 8.61 -12.39
C THR A 86 15.56 9.89 -11.57
N ALA A 87 16.60 10.72 -11.39
CA ALA A 87 16.48 11.97 -10.64
C ALA A 87 15.60 12.99 -11.39
N ASP A 88 15.71 13.06 -12.71
CA ASP A 88 14.88 13.93 -13.55
C ASP A 88 13.42 13.46 -13.56
N LEU A 89 13.20 12.14 -13.68
CA LEU A 89 11.87 11.54 -13.55
C LEU A 89 11.26 11.84 -12.17
N ALA A 90 12.01 11.68 -11.09
CA ALA A 90 11.54 11.97 -9.74
C ALA A 90 11.17 13.45 -9.59
N ARG A 91 12.01 14.36 -10.09
CA ARG A 91 11.75 15.81 -10.05
C ARG A 91 10.49 16.17 -10.86
N ALA A 92 10.35 15.65 -12.08
CA ALA A 92 9.20 15.91 -12.94
C ALA A 92 7.89 15.41 -12.32
N LEU A 93 7.92 14.24 -11.69
CA LEU A 93 6.76 13.64 -11.02
C LEU A 93 6.56 14.13 -9.57
N LYS A 94 7.40 15.05 -9.08
CA LYS A 94 7.39 15.57 -7.70
C LYS A 94 7.46 14.46 -6.64
N LEU A 95 8.31 13.47 -6.91
CA LEU A 95 8.57 12.31 -6.06
C LEU A 95 9.88 12.48 -5.31
N GLU A 96 9.99 11.79 -4.18
CA GLU A 96 11.26 11.64 -3.47
C GLU A 96 12.20 10.75 -4.33
N PRO A 97 13.46 11.17 -4.58
CA PRO A 97 14.39 10.43 -5.44
C PRO A 97 14.63 8.97 -5.01
N GLY A 98 14.79 8.73 -3.71
CA GLY A 98 14.95 7.40 -3.12
C GLY A 98 13.75 6.50 -3.38
N TRP A 99 12.52 7.03 -3.28
CA TRP A 99 11.30 6.31 -3.58
C TRP A 99 11.19 5.96 -5.07
N ALA A 100 11.54 6.88 -5.97
CA ALA A 100 11.58 6.59 -7.40
C ALA A 100 12.61 5.47 -7.71
N ALA A 101 13.78 5.51 -7.06
CA ALA A 101 14.78 4.46 -7.17
C ALA A 101 14.30 3.12 -6.58
N GLU A 102 13.64 3.11 -5.42
CA GLU A 102 13.01 1.93 -4.80
C GLU A 102 12.04 1.25 -5.78
N VAL A 103 11.17 2.03 -6.42
CA VAL A 103 10.19 1.52 -7.38
C VAL A 103 10.87 0.99 -8.64
N LEU A 104 11.83 1.73 -9.21
CA LEU A 104 12.56 1.27 -10.40
C LEU A 104 13.36 -0.01 -10.16
N ARG A 105 13.91 -0.22 -8.96
CA ARG A 105 14.58 -1.49 -8.61
C ARG A 105 13.64 -2.70 -8.70
N MET A 106 12.33 -2.52 -8.53
CA MET A 106 11.37 -3.61 -8.69
C MET A 106 11.33 -4.18 -10.11
N THR A 107 11.85 -3.47 -11.12
CA THR A 107 12.00 -4.01 -12.49
C THR A 107 13.08 -5.09 -12.61
N MET A 108 13.92 -5.28 -11.58
CA MET A 108 14.97 -6.31 -11.53
C MET A 108 14.51 -7.62 -10.86
N LEU A 109 13.22 -7.72 -10.52
CA LEU A 109 12.65 -8.95 -9.99
C LEU A 109 12.65 -10.05 -11.05
N ALA A 110 12.80 -11.30 -10.61
CA ALA A 110 12.65 -12.46 -11.47
C ALA A 110 11.25 -12.45 -12.15
N PRO A 111 11.15 -12.78 -13.45
CA PRO A 111 9.89 -12.69 -14.20
C PRO A 111 8.73 -13.48 -13.59
N ASP A 112 9.01 -14.69 -13.09
CA ASP A 112 8.04 -15.58 -12.44
C ASP A 112 7.50 -15.00 -11.11
N ILE A 113 8.31 -14.22 -10.39
CA ILE A 113 7.86 -13.48 -9.20
C ILE A 113 6.87 -12.39 -9.61
N VAL A 114 7.18 -11.64 -10.68
CA VAL A 114 6.29 -10.59 -11.21
C VAL A 114 4.96 -11.21 -11.63
N GLU A 115 4.99 -12.29 -12.41
CA GLU A 115 3.81 -13.04 -12.85
C GLU A 115 2.97 -13.53 -11.67
N ALA A 116 3.61 -14.18 -10.69
CA ALA A 116 2.92 -14.65 -9.50
C ALA A 116 2.25 -13.51 -8.72
N ILE A 117 2.84 -12.31 -8.66
CA ILE A 117 2.19 -11.16 -8.04
C ILE A 117 0.95 -10.70 -8.82
N PHE A 118 1.04 -10.68 -10.15
CA PHE A 118 -0.10 -10.31 -11.01
C PHE A 118 -1.24 -11.33 -10.92
N GLU A 119 -0.93 -12.60 -10.71
CA GLU A 119 -1.90 -13.68 -10.56
C GLU A 119 -2.40 -13.86 -9.11
N GLY A 120 -1.90 -13.04 -8.17
CA GLY A 120 -2.21 -13.18 -6.75
C GLY A 120 -1.64 -14.46 -6.13
N ARG A 121 -0.68 -15.10 -6.81
CA ARG A 121 0.03 -16.33 -6.43
C ARG A 121 1.21 -16.13 -5.47
N GLN A 122 1.54 -14.89 -5.12
CA GLN A 122 2.69 -14.60 -4.27
C GLN A 122 2.55 -15.13 -2.84
N PRO A 123 3.65 -15.40 -2.12
CA PRO A 123 3.60 -15.81 -0.72
C PRO A 123 2.91 -14.78 0.19
N ARG A 124 2.15 -15.23 1.19
CA ARG A 124 1.37 -14.36 2.11
C ARG A 124 2.19 -13.32 2.88
N HIS A 125 3.45 -13.60 3.16
CA HIS A 125 4.33 -12.69 3.89
C HIS A 125 4.95 -11.62 2.97
N LEU A 126 4.85 -11.79 1.64
CA LEU A 126 5.36 -10.83 0.68
C LEU A 126 4.49 -9.57 0.65
N ASN A 127 5.15 -8.41 0.76
CA ASN A 127 4.49 -7.12 0.71
C ASN A 127 5.37 -6.09 -0.01
N LEU A 128 4.77 -4.94 -0.33
CA LEU A 128 5.44 -3.88 -1.09
C LEU A 128 6.66 -3.26 -0.38
N HIS A 129 6.77 -3.33 0.95
CA HIS A 129 7.97 -2.85 1.64
C HIS A 129 9.16 -3.78 1.37
N THR A 130 8.91 -5.08 1.42
CA THR A 130 9.92 -6.10 1.10
C THR A 130 10.40 -5.97 -0.35
N LEU A 131 9.48 -5.84 -1.32
CA LEU A 131 9.85 -5.71 -2.73
C LEU A 131 10.63 -4.44 -3.06
N ARG A 132 10.39 -3.35 -2.33
CA ARG A 132 11.15 -2.09 -2.49
C ARG A 132 12.54 -2.14 -1.84
N GLY A 133 12.84 -3.21 -1.10
CA GLY A 133 14.09 -3.41 -0.40
C GLY A 133 14.26 -2.50 0.83
N ARG A 134 13.17 -2.17 1.53
CA ARG A 134 13.23 -1.32 2.73
C ARG A 134 13.77 -2.04 3.96
N GLN A 135 13.49 -3.34 4.09
CA GLN A 135 14.02 -4.15 5.18
C GLN A 135 15.44 -4.64 4.85
N ALA A 136 15.63 -5.16 3.64
CA ALA A 136 16.92 -5.61 3.12
C ALA A 136 16.94 -5.44 1.60
N LEU A 137 18.10 -5.13 1.02
CA LEU A 137 18.25 -5.08 -0.42
C LEU A 137 18.03 -6.48 -1.00
N LEU A 138 17.25 -6.57 -2.08
CA LEU A 138 17.04 -7.83 -2.78
C LEU A 138 18.31 -8.23 -3.53
N PRO A 139 18.69 -9.52 -3.50
CA PRO A 139 19.77 -10.03 -4.34
C PRO A 139 19.53 -9.69 -5.82
N ARG A 140 20.61 -9.53 -6.59
CA ARG A 140 20.52 -9.38 -8.05
C ARG A 140 20.35 -10.72 -8.76
N ASP A 141 20.85 -11.79 -8.15
CA ASP A 141 20.66 -13.14 -8.64
C ASP A 141 19.21 -13.60 -8.42
N TRP A 142 18.57 -14.13 -9.47
CA TRP A 142 17.17 -14.54 -9.41
C TRP A 142 16.93 -15.80 -8.59
N ALA A 143 17.89 -16.72 -8.50
CA ALA A 143 17.74 -17.91 -7.65
C ALA A 143 17.74 -17.50 -6.17
N GLU A 144 18.65 -16.60 -5.78
CA GLU A 144 18.68 -16.03 -4.43
C GLU A 144 17.45 -15.16 -4.14
N GLN A 145 16.93 -14.40 -5.13
CA GLN A 145 15.66 -13.67 -4.96
C GLN A 145 14.52 -14.62 -4.61
N ARG A 146 14.35 -15.72 -5.36
CA ARG A 146 13.28 -16.69 -5.11
C ARG A 146 13.38 -17.27 -3.70
N LYS A 147 14.58 -17.68 -3.31
CA LYS A 147 14.84 -18.23 -1.98
C LYS A 147 14.49 -17.24 -0.86
N VAL A 148 14.96 -16.00 -0.94
CA VAL A 148 14.71 -14.97 0.08
C VAL A 148 13.24 -14.54 0.12
N LEU A 149 12.55 -14.56 -1.01
CA LEU A 149 11.15 -14.14 -1.13
C LEU A 149 10.15 -15.28 -0.95
N GLY A 150 10.62 -16.50 -0.66
CA GLY A 150 9.77 -17.67 -0.40
C GLY A 150 9.11 -18.27 -1.65
N PHE A 151 9.71 -18.09 -2.83
CA PHE A 151 9.31 -18.75 -4.06
C PHE A 151 10.08 -20.07 -4.22
N SER A 152 9.38 -21.14 -4.59
CA SER A 152 10.05 -22.35 -5.08
C SER A 152 10.73 -22.03 -6.41
N ALA A 153 11.89 -22.61 -6.67
CA ALA A 153 12.50 -22.54 -7.99
C ALA A 153 11.50 -23.11 -9.02
N PRO A 154 11.41 -22.53 -10.24
CA PRO A 154 10.59 -23.11 -11.28
C PRO A 154 11.10 -24.53 -11.58
N GLU A 155 10.20 -25.52 -11.54
CA GLU A 155 10.49 -26.84 -12.10
C GLU A 155 10.85 -26.65 -13.58
N SER A 156 11.98 -27.25 -13.98
CA SER A 156 12.57 -27.12 -15.32
C SER A 156 11.80 -27.87 -16.38
#